data_AF-A0A0N1NW73-F1
#
_entry.id   AF-A0A0N1NW73-F1
#
_cell.length_a   1.000
_cell.length_b   1.000
_cell.length_c   1.000
_cell.angle_alpha   90.00
_cell.angle_beta   90.00
_cell.angle_gamma   90.00
#
_symmetry.space_group_name_H-M   'P 1'
#
loop_
_entity.id
_entity.type
_entity.pdbx_description
1 polymer ?
#
loop_
_entity_poly.entity_id
_entity_poly.type
_entity_poly.pdbx_seq_one_letter_code
_entity_poly.pdbx_strand_id
1 'polypeptide(L)'
;MGGSFGFELDPDRLEEHERQQIPALIELAEKVNPIVVRGDLYRLRLPGASQHPAALVISPDGSQAVLFAYQLLSTTMHENPVIKLQGLEPMARYRLDGDRVFSGATLMNGGMQFAFDGDFDSKIIFLERV
;
A
#
# COMPACT_ATOMS: atom_id res chain seq x y z
N MET A 1 -2.53 9.35 1.76
CA MET A 1 -1.37 8.86 2.54
C MET A 1 -0.12 8.56 1.69
N GLY A 2 -0.17 8.53 0.35
CA GLY A 2 1.04 8.44 -0.50
C GLY A 2 1.81 9.77 -0.66
N GLY A 3 1.72 10.64 0.33
CA GLY A 3 2.26 12.01 0.37
C GLY A 3 1.86 12.66 1.69
N SER A 4 1.82 14.00 1.76
CA SER A 4 1.25 14.71 2.92
C SER A 4 -0.20 14.28 3.14
N PHE A 5 -0.57 14.00 4.39
CA PHE A 5 -1.92 13.60 4.77
C PHE A 5 -2.66 14.76 5.45
N GLY A 6 -3.94 14.90 5.15
CA GLY A 6 -4.84 15.90 5.71
C GLY A 6 -6.26 15.71 5.17
N PHE A 7 -7.22 16.39 5.78
CA PHE A 7 -8.61 16.42 5.35
C PHE A 7 -8.93 17.80 4.78
N GLU A 8 -9.61 17.85 3.65
CA GLU A 8 -10.11 19.08 3.03
C GLU A 8 -11.61 18.91 2.75
N LEU A 9 -12.39 19.03 3.82
CA LEU A 9 -13.85 18.85 3.84
C LEU A 9 -14.46 19.66 5.00
N ASP A 10 -15.78 19.78 5.01
CA ASP A 10 -16.55 20.37 6.11
C ASP A 10 -16.95 19.28 7.12
N PRO A 11 -16.36 19.26 8.34
CA PRO A 11 -16.63 18.21 9.33
C PRO A 11 -18.10 18.17 9.81
N ASP A 12 -18.82 19.29 9.74
CA ASP A 12 -20.21 19.40 10.19
C ASP A 12 -21.17 18.72 9.21
N ARG A 13 -20.72 18.44 7.98
CA ARG A 13 -21.51 17.79 6.93
C ARG A 13 -21.28 16.28 6.82
N LEU A 14 -20.40 15.72 7.65
CA LEU A 14 -20.13 14.28 7.66
C LEU A 14 -21.26 13.51 8.31
N GLU A 15 -21.67 12.43 7.65
CA GLU A 15 -22.51 11.41 8.24
C GLU A 15 -21.77 10.74 9.41
N GLU A 16 -22.52 10.20 10.35
CA GLU A 16 -21.93 9.63 11.58
C GLU A 16 -20.95 8.49 11.29
N HIS A 17 -21.26 7.65 10.30
CA HIS A 17 -20.38 6.55 9.91
C HIS A 17 -19.07 7.02 9.25
N GLU A 18 -19.07 8.14 8.55
CA GLU A 18 -17.86 8.74 7.96
C GLU A 18 -16.99 9.36 9.05
N ARG A 19 -17.61 10.09 9.98
CA ARG A 19 -16.93 10.69 11.14
C ARG A 19 -16.26 9.64 12.01
N GLN A 20 -16.88 8.47 12.17
CA GLN A 20 -16.29 7.35 12.92
C GLN A 20 -15.04 6.74 12.26
N GLN A 21 -14.81 6.97 10.96
CA GLN A 21 -13.62 6.48 10.26
C GLN A 21 -12.39 7.38 10.48
N ILE A 22 -12.59 8.67 10.80
CA ILE A 22 -11.51 9.66 10.90
C ILE A 22 -10.39 9.23 11.88
N PRO A 23 -10.67 8.78 13.12
CA PRO A 23 -9.60 8.40 14.04
C PRO A 23 -8.70 7.28 13.49
N ALA A 24 -9.30 6.27 12.85
CA ALA A 24 -8.54 5.17 12.27
C ALA A 24 -7.71 5.61 11.06
N LEU A 25 -8.21 6.56 10.27
CA LEU A 25 -7.45 7.15 9.17
C LEU A 25 -6.26 7.98 9.66
N ILE A 26 -6.40 8.70 10.78
CA ILE A 26 -5.31 9.45 11.40
C ILE A 26 -4.24 8.48 11.93
N GLU A 27 -4.62 7.45 12.68
CA GLU A 27 -3.69 6.45 13.19
C GLU A 27 -2.92 5.75 12.06
N LEU A 28 -3.62 5.38 10.99
CA LEU A 28 -3.00 4.80 9.81
C LEU A 28 -2.03 5.78 9.14
N ALA A 29 -2.41 7.05 9.02
CA ALA A 29 -1.53 8.07 8.47
C ALA A 29 -0.28 8.29 9.33
N GLU A 30 -0.39 8.31 10.66
CA GLU A 30 0.74 8.43 11.58
C GLU A 30 1.72 7.26 11.43
N LYS A 31 1.23 6.05 11.16
CA LYS A 31 2.06 4.87 10.88
C LYS A 31 2.77 4.95 9.51
N VAL A 32 2.08 5.47 8.49
CA VAL A 32 2.59 5.52 7.10
C VAL A 32 3.57 6.68 6.89
N ASN A 33 3.29 7.84 7.49
CA ASN A 33 3.95 9.12 7.21
C ASN A 33 5.49 9.09 7.38
N PRO A 34 6.07 8.48 8.44
CA PRO A 34 7.52 8.42 8.60
C PRO A 34 8.24 7.73 7.44
N ILE A 35 7.60 6.73 6.82
CA ILE A 35 8.13 5.97 5.69
C ILE A 35 7.94 6.77 4.40
N VAL A 36 6.74 7.29 4.17
CA VAL A 36 6.40 7.97 2.90
C VAL A 36 7.16 9.27 2.68
N VAL A 37 7.36 10.08 3.73
CA VAL A 37 8.01 11.39 3.58
C VAL A 37 9.51 11.30 3.30
N ARG A 38 10.15 10.21 3.74
CA ARG A 38 11.62 10.07 3.69
C ARG A 38 12.10 8.95 2.80
N GLY A 39 11.22 8.02 2.44
CA GLY A 39 11.60 6.79 1.76
C GLY A 39 11.72 6.94 0.25
N ASP A 40 12.30 5.91 -0.36
CA ASP A 40 12.47 5.79 -1.80
C ASP A 40 11.19 5.24 -2.43
N LEU A 41 10.63 6.00 -3.38
CA LEU A 41 9.41 5.65 -4.11
C LEU A 41 9.72 4.79 -5.35
N TYR A 42 9.18 3.57 -5.36
CA TYR A 42 9.18 2.66 -6.49
C TYR A 42 7.79 2.63 -7.13
N ARG A 43 7.70 3.14 -8.37
CA ARG A 43 6.47 3.06 -9.19
C ARG A 43 6.39 1.68 -9.83
N LEU A 44 5.60 0.78 -9.25
CA LEU A 44 5.51 -0.62 -9.69
C LEU A 44 4.61 -0.78 -10.91
N ARG A 45 3.45 -0.11 -10.92
CA ARG A 45 2.48 -0.12 -12.02
C ARG A 45 1.85 1.26 -12.17
N LEU A 46 1.88 1.82 -13.37
CA LEU A 46 1.33 3.14 -13.65
C LEU A 46 -0.17 3.07 -13.99
N PRO A 47 -0.97 4.06 -13.56
CA PRO A 47 -2.41 4.06 -13.81
C PRO A 47 -2.78 4.19 -15.29
N GLY A 48 -1.91 4.76 -16.13
CA GLY A 48 -2.12 4.81 -17.58
C GLY A 48 -1.83 3.49 -18.32
N ALA A 49 -1.26 2.50 -17.64
CA ALA A 49 -0.81 1.24 -18.26
C ALA A 49 -1.39 -0.02 -17.59
N SER A 50 -2.16 0.13 -16.49
CA SER A 50 -2.67 -0.98 -15.70
C SER A 50 -3.96 -0.58 -14.98
N GLN A 51 -4.96 -1.47 -14.95
CA GLN A 51 -6.13 -1.36 -14.06
C GLN A 51 -5.79 -1.57 -12.59
N HIS A 52 -4.57 -2.04 -12.32
CA HIS A 52 -4.05 -2.27 -10.97
C HIS A 52 -2.79 -1.45 -10.73
N PRO A 53 -2.90 -0.12 -10.50
CA PRO A 53 -1.76 0.72 -10.16
C PRO A 53 -1.17 0.31 -8.82
N ALA A 54 0.15 0.47 -8.67
CA ALA A 54 0.81 0.15 -7.42
C ALA A 54 2.10 0.93 -7.25
N ALA A 55 2.40 1.28 -6.01
CA ALA A 55 3.62 1.96 -5.63
C ALA A 55 4.11 1.44 -4.27
N LEU A 56 5.42 1.30 -4.14
CA LEU A 56 6.08 0.90 -2.89
C LEU A 56 6.95 2.06 -2.43
N VAL A 57 6.92 2.37 -1.14
CA VAL A 57 7.89 3.27 -0.52
C VAL A 57 8.70 2.51 0.50
N ILE A 58 10.02 2.58 0.41
CA ILE A 58 10.96 1.87 1.29
C ILE A 58 11.68 2.89 2.16
N SER A 59 11.78 2.65 3.47
CA SER A 59 12.54 3.51 4.38
C SER A 59 14.02 3.59 3.98
N PRO A 60 14.72 4.69 4.30
CA PRO A 60 16.12 4.87 3.88
C PRO A 60 17.10 3.76 4.31
N ASP A 61 16.81 3.07 5.41
CA ASP A 61 17.60 1.95 5.94
C ASP A 61 17.13 0.56 5.44
N GLY A 62 16.09 0.54 4.60
CA GLY A 62 15.47 -0.65 4.05
C GLY A 62 14.78 -1.56 5.09
N SER A 63 14.59 -1.07 6.32
CA SER A 63 14.00 -1.85 7.42
C SER A 63 12.47 -1.89 7.37
N GLN A 64 11.83 -0.87 6.79
CA GLN A 64 10.38 -0.78 6.66
C GLN A 64 10.00 -0.42 5.23
N ALA A 65 8.83 -0.89 4.78
CA ALA A 65 8.24 -0.41 3.54
C ALA A 65 6.71 -0.40 3.62
N VAL A 66 6.09 0.43 2.78
CA VAL A 66 4.63 0.49 2.63
C VAL A 66 4.31 0.32 1.15
N LEU A 67 3.54 -0.72 0.84
CA LEU A 67 2.96 -0.93 -0.48
C LEU A 67 1.55 -0.34 -0.52
N PHE A 68 1.30 0.47 -1.55
CA PHE A 68 -0.03 0.89 -1.94
C PHE A 68 -0.42 0.14 -3.22
N ALA A 69 -1.54 -0.58 -3.16
CA ALA A 69 -2.11 -1.30 -4.29
C ALA A 69 -3.54 -0.86 -4.53
N TYR A 70 -3.91 -0.65 -5.78
CA TYR A 70 -5.20 -0.10 -6.17
C TYR A 70 -5.86 -0.95 -7.25
N GLN A 71 -7.19 -0.89 -7.33
CA GLN A 71 -7.97 -1.24 -8.50
C GLN A 71 -8.66 0.02 -9.02
N LEU A 72 -8.61 0.27 -10.33
CA LEU A 72 -9.34 1.40 -10.93
C LEU A 72 -10.78 1.00 -11.23
N LEU A 73 -10.98 0.13 -12.22
CA LEU A 73 -12.30 -0.39 -12.59
C LEU A 73 -12.30 -1.91 -12.43
N SER A 74 -13.30 -2.41 -11.73
CA SER A 74 -13.60 -3.83 -11.63
C SER A 74 -14.14 -4.35 -12.96
N THR A 75 -13.91 -5.62 -13.23
CA THR A 75 -14.53 -6.30 -14.37
C THR A 75 -15.38 -7.46 -13.87
N THR A 76 -16.34 -7.90 -14.68
CA THR A 76 -17.26 -8.98 -14.30
C THR A 76 -16.52 -10.27 -13.92
N MET A 77 -15.38 -10.53 -14.58
CA MET A 77 -14.47 -11.61 -14.23
C MET A 77 -13.37 -11.05 -13.31
N HIS A 78 -13.55 -11.21 -12.00
CA HIS A 78 -12.63 -10.66 -11.02
C HIS A 78 -11.21 -11.20 -11.23
N GLU A 79 -10.28 -10.29 -11.52
CA GLU A 79 -8.87 -10.59 -11.62
C GLU A 79 -8.22 -10.44 -10.24
N ASN A 80 -7.38 -11.41 -9.86
CA ASN A 80 -6.56 -11.29 -8.66
C ASN A 80 -5.12 -11.00 -9.06
N PRO A 81 -4.73 -9.73 -9.27
CA PRO A 81 -3.43 -9.37 -9.84
C PRO A 81 -2.28 -9.77 -8.90
N VAL A 82 -1.19 -10.25 -9.48
CA VAL A 82 0.08 -10.45 -8.79
C VAL A 82 0.97 -9.23 -8.98
N ILE A 83 1.22 -8.48 -7.91
CA ILE A 83 2.06 -7.28 -7.92
C ILE A 83 3.47 -7.66 -7.43
N LYS A 84 4.46 -7.53 -8.31
CA LYS A 84 5.87 -7.77 -7.99
C LYS A 84 6.49 -6.51 -7.41
N LEU A 85 7.22 -6.67 -6.31
CA LEU A 85 7.90 -5.57 -5.63
C LEU A 85 9.25 -5.25 -6.28
N GLN A 86 9.86 -4.14 -5.88
CA GLN A 86 11.19 -3.71 -6.31
C GLN A 86 11.93 -3.06 -5.14
N GLY A 87 13.26 -2.95 -5.23
CA GLY A 87 14.07 -2.18 -4.26
C GLY A 87 14.31 -2.84 -2.90
N LEU A 88 13.73 -4.01 -2.63
CA LEU A 88 13.98 -4.76 -1.40
C LEU A 88 15.34 -5.45 -1.45
N GLU A 89 15.96 -5.66 -0.28
CA GLU A 89 17.19 -6.44 -0.18
C GLU A 89 16.89 -7.93 -0.44
N PRO A 90 17.48 -8.57 -1.47
CA PRO A 90 17.06 -9.91 -1.91
C PRO A 90 17.13 -10.99 -0.83
N MET A 91 18.18 -10.97 0.00
CA MET A 91 18.43 -11.97 1.04
C MET A 91 17.78 -11.62 2.38
N ALA A 92 17.35 -10.37 2.58
CA ALA A 92 16.61 -9.99 3.77
C ALA A 92 15.23 -10.63 3.79
N ARG A 93 14.67 -10.80 4.98
CA ARG A 93 13.32 -11.32 5.19
C ARG A 93 12.43 -10.18 5.66
N TYR A 94 11.20 -10.17 5.18
CA TYR A 94 10.22 -9.15 5.49
C TYR A 94 8.93 -9.81 6.00
N ARG A 95 8.44 -9.36 7.15
CA ARG A 95 7.14 -9.67 7.70
C ARG A 95 6.10 -8.74 7.07
N LEU A 96 5.04 -9.30 6.52
CA LEU A 96 3.93 -8.57 5.92
C LEU A 96 2.79 -8.45 6.94
N ASP A 97 2.35 -7.22 7.24
CA ASP A 97 1.24 -6.90 8.16
C ASP A 97 1.27 -7.66 9.50
N GLY A 98 2.47 -7.98 10.02
CA GLY A 98 2.64 -8.70 11.27
C GLY A 98 2.45 -10.22 11.20
N ASP A 99 2.19 -10.80 10.02
CA ASP A 99 1.86 -12.22 9.87
C ASP A 99 2.96 -12.99 9.12
N ARG A 100 2.90 -13.02 7.79
CA ARG A 100 3.71 -13.93 6.96
C ARG A 100 5.08 -13.33 6.64
N VAL A 101 6.12 -14.17 6.61
CA VAL A 101 7.51 -13.74 6.33
C VAL A 101 8.01 -14.32 5.01
N PHE A 102 8.48 -13.44 4.12
CA PHE A 102 9.06 -13.80 2.82
C PHE A 102 10.43 -13.14 2.63
N SER A 103 11.30 -13.71 1.78
CA SER A 103 12.52 -13.01 1.38
C SER A 103 12.20 -11.87 0.41
N GLY A 104 13.06 -10.85 0.37
CA GLY A 104 12.97 -9.78 -0.63
C GLY A 104 12.99 -10.35 -2.05
N ALA A 105 13.81 -11.37 -2.32
CA ALA A 105 13.84 -12.06 -3.60
C ALA A 105 12.48 -12.69 -3.97
N THR A 106 11.79 -13.33 -3.03
CA THR A 106 10.45 -13.89 -3.27
C THR A 106 9.44 -12.80 -3.60
N LEU A 107 9.45 -11.70 -2.85
CA LEU A 107 8.52 -10.58 -3.05
C LEU A 107 8.77 -9.85 -4.38
N MET A 108 10.03 -9.74 -4.81
CA MET A 108 10.36 -9.09 -6.08
C MET A 108 10.14 -9.98 -7.30
N ASN A 109 10.36 -11.30 -7.20
CA ASN A 109 10.24 -12.22 -8.34
C ASN A 109 8.86 -12.88 -8.45
N GLY A 110 8.29 -13.29 -7.31
CA GLY A 110 6.99 -13.94 -7.20
C GLY A 110 5.84 -12.96 -7.02
N GLY A 111 6.07 -11.87 -6.29
CA GLY A 111 5.05 -10.86 -6.02
C GLY A 111 4.00 -11.29 -4.99
N MET A 112 2.97 -10.46 -4.85
CA MET A 112 1.85 -10.64 -3.93
C MET A 112 0.54 -10.59 -4.71
N GLN A 113 -0.34 -11.56 -4.47
CA GLN A 113 -1.65 -11.60 -5.08
C GLN A 113 -2.64 -10.78 -4.24
N PHE A 114 -3.48 -9.99 -4.91
CA PHE A 114 -4.52 -9.18 -4.28
C PHE A 114 -5.89 -9.57 -4.81
N ALA A 115 -6.89 -9.55 -3.93
CA ALA A 115 -8.30 -9.65 -4.28
C ALA A 115 -8.98 -8.34 -3.86
N PHE A 116 -9.55 -7.62 -4.82
CA PHE A 116 -10.22 -6.34 -4.60
C PHE A 116 -11.74 -6.52 -4.67
N ASP A 117 -12.48 -5.69 -3.93
CA ASP A 117 -13.92 -5.86 -3.75
C ASP A 117 -14.79 -5.07 -4.76
N GLY A 118 -14.19 -4.16 -5.54
CA GLY A 118 -14.93 -3.35 -6.52
C GLY A 118 -14.12 -2.24 -7.20
N ASP A 119 -14.83 -1.31 -7.83
CA ASP A 119 -14.22 -0.12 -8.44
C ASP A 119 -13.53 0.72 -7.36
N PHE A 120 -12.35 1.26 -7.69
CA PHE A 120 -11.57 2.15 -6.82
C PHE A 120 -11.19 1.58 -5.43
N ASP A 121 -11.23 0.26 -5.26
CA ASP A 121 -10.73 -0.38 -4.03
C ASP A 121 -9.20 -0.22 -3.89
N SER A 122 -8.73 -0.19 -2.64
CA SER A 122 -7.32 0.02 -2.33
C SER A 122 -6.89 -0.77 -1.11
N LYS A 123 -5.61 -1.18 -1.10
CA LYS A 123 -5.00 -1.91 0.00
C LYS A 123 -3.63 -1.32 0.32
N ILE A 124 -3.33 -1.30 1.62
CA ILE A 124 -2.03 -0.90 2.17
C ILE A 124 -1.45 -2.11 2.87
N ILE A 125 -0.20 -2.46 2.51
CA ILE A 125 0.54 -3.55 3.15
C ILE A 125 1.82 -2.98 3.76
N PHE A 126 2.05 -3.26 5.05
CA PHE A 126 3.28 -2.93 5.74
C PHE A 126 4.28 -4.07 5.63
N LEU A 127 5.53 -3.73 5.35
CA LEU A 127 6.65 -4.67 5.33
C LEU A 127 7.66 -4.25 6.39
N GLU A 128 8.09 -5.20 7.22
CA GLU A 128 9.10 -4.99 8.26
C GLU A 128 10.20 -6.03 8.12
N ARG A 129 11.46 -5.59 8.00
CA ARG A 129 12.62 -6.48 7.93
C ARG A 129 12.81 -7.21 9.26
N VAL A 130 13.02 -8.53 9.21
CA VAL A 130 13.21 -9.42 10.37
C VAL A 130 14.53 -10.17 10.34
#